data_AF-A0A947DF78-F1
#
_entry.id   AF-A0A947DF78-F1
#
_cell.length_a   1.000
_cell.length_b   1.000
_cell.length_c   1.000
_cell.angle_alpha   90.00
_cell.angle_beta   90.00
_cell.angle_gamma   90.00
#
_symmetry.space_group_name_H-M   'P 1'
#
loop_
_entity.id
_entity.type
_entity.pdbx_description
1 polymer ?
#
loop_
_entity_poly.entity_id
_entity_poly.type
_entity_poly.pdbx_seq_one_letter_code
_entity_poly.pdbx_strand_id
1 'polypeptide(L)' 'MRILRWLRDSFDYIFGAFARIFGPDDDAYPAVGVQPYEGDPYSSSWI' A
#
# COMPACT_ATOMS: atom_id res chain seq x y z
N MET A 1 -24.01 18.87 -17.46
CA MET A 1 -23.69 18.85 -18.92
C MET A 1 -22.87 17.60 -19.26
N ARG A 2 -23.16 16.93 -20.38
CA ARG A 2 -22.52 15.66 -20.77
C ARG A 2 -21.00 15.77 -20.97
N ILE A 3 -20.54 16.93 -21.43
CA ILE A 3 -19.13 17.25 -21.68
C ILE A 3 -18.31 17.38 -20.38
N LEU A 4 -18.90 17.93 -19.30
CA LEU A 4 -18.22 18.11 -18.02
C LEU A 4 -17.95 16.77 -17.32
N ARG A 5 -18.86 15.80 -17.48
CA ARG A 5 -18.67 14.43 -16.97
C ARG A 5 -17.50 13.75 -17.67
N TRP A 6 -17.49 13.79 -19.00
CA TRP A 6 -16.42 13.17 -19.78
C TRP A 6 -15.03 13.78 -19.51
N LEU A 7 -14.97 15.11 -19.32
CA LEU A 7 -13.74 15.79 -18.92
C LEU A 7 -13.25 15.31 -17.55
N ARG A 8 -14.15 15.27 -16.56
CA ARG A 8 -13.82 14.78 -15.22
C ARG A 8 -13.33 13.34 -15.24
N ASP A 9 -14.03 12.44 -15.94
CA ASP A 9 -13.66 11.03 -16.03
C ASP A 9 -12.26 10.84 -16.66
N SER A 10 -11.92 11.69 -17.64
CA SER A 10 -10.59 11.68 -18.27
C SER A 10 -9.50 12.20 -17.34
N PHE A 11 -9.79 13.26 -16.58
CA PHE A 11 -8.87 13.80 -15.58
C PHE A 11 -8.66 12.78 -14.43
N ASP A 12 -9.71 12.18 -13.90
CA ASP A 12 -9.63 11.17 -12.84
C ASP A 12 -8.79 9.96 -13.29
N TYR A 13 -8.93 9.51 -14.54
CA TYR A 13 -8.13 8.42 -15.11
C TYR A 13 -6.63 8.75 -15.23
N ILE A 14 -6.29 9.94 -15.74
CA ILE A 14 -4.89 10.35 -15.96
C ILE A 14 -4.20 10.69 -14.63
N PHE A 15 -4.86 11.48 -13.79
CA PHE A 15 -4.27 11.98 -12.56
C PHE A 15 -4.37 10.99 -11.40
N GLY A 16 -5.32 10.05 -11.43
CA GLY A 16 -5.40 8.98 -10.42
C GLY A 16 -4.16 8.09 -10.41
N ALA A 17 -3.67 7.69 -11.58
CA ALA A 17 -2.43 6.92 -11.69
C ALA A 17 -1.19 7.76 -11.31
N PHE A 18 -1.16 9.03 -11.73
CA PHE A 18 -0.09 9.96 -11.38
C PHE A 18 0.00 10.17 -9.86
N ALA A 19 -1.12 10.39 -9.18
CA ALA A 19 -1.18 10.53 -7.74
C ALA A 19 -0.77 9.26 -6.99
N ARG A 20 -0.98 8.07 -7.57
CA ARG A 20 -0.53 6.81 -6.98
C ARG A 20 0.98 6.57 -7.15
N ILE A 21 1.59 7.05 -8.23
CA ILE A 21 3.01 6.84 -8.53
C ILE A 21 3.89 7.92 -7.88
N PHE A 22 3.42 9.17 -7.90
CA PHE A 22 4.19 10.34 -7.46
C PHE A 22 3.60 11.02 -6.22
N GLY A 23 2.50 10.47 -5.68
CA GLY A 23 1.97 10.93 -4.40
C GLY A 23 2.95 10.60 -3.27
N PRO A 24 2.79 11.27 -2.11
CA PRO A 24 3.48 10.87 -0.89
C PRO A 24 3.24 9.38 -0.63
N ASP A 25 4.29 8.68 -0.22
CA ASP A 25 4.14 7.29 0.19
C ASP A 25 3.22 7.24 1.43
N ASP A 26 2.18 6.41 1.36
CA ASP A 26 1.32 6.08 2.52
C ASP A 26 1.77 4.72 3.06
N ASP A 27 3.08 4.46 3.03
CA ASP A 27 3.67 3.30 3.66
C ASP A 27 3.77 3.57 5.16
N ALA A 28 2.69 3.27 5.88
CA ALA A 28 2.74 3.10 7.34
C ALA A 28 3.58 1.87 7.76
N TYR A 29 4.42 1.34 6.87
CA TYR A 29 5.35 0.28 7.17
C TYR A 29 6.59 0.87 7.84
N PRO A 30 7.09 0.25 8.92
CA PRO A 30 8.35 0.69 9.51
C PRO A 30 9.45 0.66 8.45
N ALA A 31 10.29 1.69 8.42
CA ALA A 31 11.42 1.82 7.49
C ALA A 31 12.44 0.65 7.55
N VAL A 32 12.30 -0.23 8.55
CA VAL A 32 13.05 -1.48 8.70
C VAL A 32 12.09 -2.62 8.96
N GLY A 33 12.30 -3.75 8.30
CA GLY A 33 11.54 -4.98 8.55
C GLY A 33 11.83 -5.48 9.96
N VAL A 34 10.94 -5.20 10.91
CA VAL A 34 11.01 -5.83 12.23
C VAL A 34 10.43 -7.23 12.09
N GLN A 35 11.27 -8.25 12.21
CA GLN A 35 10.83 -9.63 12.28
C GLN A 35 9.90 -9.78 13.50
N PRO A 36 8.59 -10.07 13.33
CA PRO A 36 7.64 -10.02 14.45
C PRO A 36 7.77 -11.23 15.39
N TYR A 37 8.47 -12.28 14.98
CA TYR A 37 8.61 -13.51 15.75
C TYR A 37 10.06 -14.02 15.67
N GLU A 38 10.81 -13.91 16.77
CA GLU A 38 11.85 -14.88 17.08
C GLU A 38 11.09 -16.13 17.54
N GLY A 39 10.94 -17.13 16.66
CA GLY A 39 10.18 -18.33 17.01
C GLY A 39 10.77 -18.99 18.26
N ASP A 40 9.93 -19.34 19.23
CA ASP A 40 10.38 -20.07 20.40
C ASP A 40 11.08 -21.37 19.97
N PRO A 41 12.28 -21.67 20.50
CA PRO A 41 12.96 -22.91 20.15
C PRO A 41 12.08 -24.10 20.56
N TYR A 42 11.97 -25.08 19.65
CA TYR A 42 11.17 -26.29 19.87
C TYR A 42 11.53 -26.96 21.20
N SER A 43 10.63 -26.91 22.18
CA SER A 43 10.75 -27.65 23.44
C SER A 43 10.33 -29.10 23.22
N SER A 44 11.30 -30.01 23.25
CA SER A 44 11.08 -31.45 23.08
C SER A 44 10.56 -32.14 24.35
N SER A 45 9.72 -31.50 25.16
CA SER A 45 9.22 -32.08 26.42
C SER A 45 8.07 -33.07 26.25
N TRP A 46 7.83 -33.58 25.03
CA TRP A 46 6.79 -34.55 24.71
C TRP A 46 7.34 -35.86 24.10
N ILE A 47 8.61 -36.19 24.35
CA ILE A 47 9.16 -37.54 24.09
C ILE A 47 9.61 -38.15 25.41
#